data_AF-A0A2D7ZEY6-F1
#
_entry.id   AF-A0A2D7ZEY6-F1
#
_cell.length_a   1.000
_cell.length_b   1.000
_cell.length_c   1.000
_cell.angle_alpha   90.00
_cell.angle_beta   90.00
_cell.angle_gamma   90.00
#
_symmetry.space_group_name_H-M   'P 1'
#
loop_
_entity.id
_entity.type
_entity.pdbx_description
1 polymer ?
#
loop_
_entity_poly.entity_id
_entity_poly.type
_entity_poly.pdbx_seq_one_letter_code
_entity_poly.pdbx_strand_id
1 'polypeptide(L)' 'MATAINKPSSVRAVATAIGRNPISFLIPCHRVIQKSGGLGGYHWGLPIKKHILDFENEQSRNPIR' A
#
# COMPACT_ATOMS: atom_id res chain seq x y z
N MET A 1 -9.25 -5.61 1.33
CA MET A 1 -8.28 -6.54 0.70
C MET A 1 -8.66 -8.01 0.95
N ALA A 2 -8.57 -8.54 2.18
CA ALA A 2 -8.85 -9.96 2.43
C ALA A 2 -10.30 -10.39 2.08
N THR A 3 -11.27 -9.50 2.31
CA THR A 3 -12.65 -9.67 1.84
C THR A 3 -12.77 -9.74 0.31
N ALA A 4 -11.94 -8.99 -0.44
CA ALA A 4 -11.98 -8.98 -1.90
C ALA A 4 -11.52 -10.31 -2.52
N ILE A 5 -10.83 -11.15 -1.74
CA ILE A 5 -10.44 -12.51 -2.13
C ILE A 5 -11.25 -13.59 -1.38
N ASN A 6 -12.42 -13.24 -0.82
CA ASN A 6 -13.29 -14.14 -0.05
C ASN A 6 -12.63 -14.82 1.15
N LYS A 7 -11.61 -14.19 1.76
CA LYS A 7 -10.92 -14.67 2.97
C LYS A 7 -10.87 -13.60 4.06
N PRO A 8 -12.02 -13.15 4.59
CA PRO A 8 -12.09 -12.00 5.50
C PRO A 8 -11.28 -12.18 6.79
N SER A 9 -11.09 -13.41 7.28
CA SER A 9 -10.27 -13.71 8.47
C SER A 9 -8.76 -13.65 8.23
N SER A 10 -8.30 -13.65 6.98
CA SER A 10 -6.87 -13.73 6.62
C SER A 10 -6.17 -12.37 6.48
N VAL A 11 -6.65 -11.32 7.17
CA VAL A 11 -6.14 -9.94 7.02
C VAL A 11 -4.63 -9.84 7.25
N ARG A 12 -4.12 -10.46 8.33
CA ARG A 12 -2.69 -10.41 8.68
C ARG A 12 -1.82 -11.13 7.65
N ALA A 13 -2.24 -12.31 7.20
CA ALA A 13 -1.51 -13.08 6.19
C ALA A 13 -1.43 -12.31 4.86
N VAL A 14 -2.56 -11.72 4.43
CA VAL A 14 -2.63 -10.89 3.23
C VAL A 14 -1.72 -9.66 3.37
N ALA A 15 -1.77 -8.95 4.51
CA ALA A 15 -0.91 -7.79 4.76
C ALA A 15 0.59 -8.14 4.72
N THR A 16 0.99 -9.26 5.33
CA THR A 16 2.38 -9.74 5.29
C THR A 16 2.82 -10.10 3.87
N ALA A 17 1.97 -10.77 3.09
CA ALA A 17 2.27 -11.10 1.70
C ALA A 17 2.49 -9.85 0.84
N ILE A 18 1.62 -8.84 1.00
CA ILE A 18 1.72 -7.55 0.32
C ILE A 18 3.01 -6.81 0.72
N GLY A 19 3.32 -6.77 2.01
CA GLY A 19 4.51 -6.08 2.54
C GLY A 19 5.83 -6.71 2.08
N ARG A 20 5.81 -7.97 1.63
CA ARG A 20 6.97 -8.71 1.12
C ARG A 20 7.11 -8.65 -0.40
N ASN A 21 6.30 -7.87 -1.10
CA ASN A 21 6.33 -7.81 -2.55
C ASN A 21 7.65 -7.17 -3.06
N PRO A 22 8.53 -7.93 -3.76
CA PRO A 22 9.80 -7.42 -4.25
C PRO A 22 9.63 -6.47 -5.45
N ILE A 23 8.54 -6.60 -6.21
CA ILE A 23 8.21 -5.76 -7.37
C ILE A 23 7.32 -4.60 -6.89
N SER A 24 7.81 -3.87 -5.89
CA SER A 24 7.14 -2.69 -5.34
C SER A 24 7.05 -1.56 -6.39
N PHE A 25 6.19 -0.57 -6.18
CA PHE A 25 5.83 0.51 -7.13
C PHE A 25 5.00 0.04 -8.34
N LEU A 26 5.48 -0.92 -9.13
CA LEU A 26 4.72 -1.45 -10.29
C LEU A 26 3.45 -2.16 -9.82
N ILE A 27 3.57 -3.05 -8.82
CA ILE A 27 2.42 -3.57 -8.10
C ILE A 27 2.15 -2.60 -6.95
N PRO A 28 0.96 -1.98 -6.86
CA PRO A 28 0.69 -0.84 -5.96
C PRO A 28 0.48 -1.26 -4.49
N CYS A 29 1.41 -2.02 -3.92
CA CYS A 29 1.39 -2.45 -2.53
C CYS A 29 1.54 -1.28 -1.53
N HIS A 30 2.04 -0.12 -1.98
CA HIS A 30 2.08 1.11 -1.18
C HIS A 30 0.68 1.67 -0.89
N ARG A 31 -0.34 1.34 -1.68
CA ARG A 31 -1.73 1.79 -1.46
C ARG A 31 -2.47 1.06 -0.34
N VAL A 32 -1.85 0.02 0.23
CA VAL A 32 -2.44 -0.75 1.32
C VAL A 32 -2.08 -0.11 2.67
N ILE A 33 -3.09 0.47 3.32
CA ILE A 33 -2.98 1.22 4.57
C ILE A 33 -3.67 0.46 5.71
N GLN A 34 -3.16 0.62 6.94
CA GLN A 34 -3.81 0.03 8.11
C GLN A 34 -5.17 0.70 8.37
N LYS A 35 -6.10 -0.02 9.01
CA LYS A 35 -7.40 0.54 9.43
C LYS A 35 -7.26 1.75 10.36
N SER A 36 -6.17 1.81 11.14
CA SER A 36 -5.83 2.94 12.02
C SER A 36 -5.37 4.20 11.27
N GLY A 37 -5.17 4.13 9.95
CA GLY A 37 -4.56 5.20 9.14
C GLY A 37 -3.03 5.15 9.09
N GLY A 38 -2.40 4.23 9.82
CA GLY A 38 -0.94 4.06 9.83
C GLY A 38 -0.36 3.35 8.61
N LEU A 39 0.93 3.59 8.34
CA LEU A 39 1.68 2.86 7.32
C LEU A 39 2.15 1.51 7.89
N GLY A 40 1.66 0.42 7.30
CA GLY A 40 2.14 -0.93 7.54
C GLY A 40 3.26 -1.34 6.57
N GLY A 41 4.01 -2.37 6.96
CA GLY A 41 5.22 -2.89 6.30
C GLY A 41 5.27 -2.78 4.78
N TYR A 42 6.45 -2.45 4.29
CA TYR A 42 6.73 -2.22 2.87
C TYR A 42 8.13 -2.73 2.55
N HIS A 43 8.28 -3.42 1.42
CA HIS A 43 9.52 -4.10 1.07
C HIS A 43 10.70 -3.13 0.95
N TRP A 44 10.50 -1.95 0.33
CA TRP A 44 11.52 -0.91 0.22
C TRP A 44 11.55 0.05 1.42
N GLY A 45 10.82 -0.23 2.49
CA GLY A 45 10.78 0.60 3.69
C GLY A 45 9.73 1.72 3.68
N LEU A 46 9.30 2.11 4.88
CA LEU A 46 8.20 3.06 5.07
C LEU A 46 8.45 4.47 4.51
N PRO A 47 9.67 5.04 4.52
CA PRO A 47 9.92 6.35 3.92
C PRO A 47 9.59 6.38 2.42
N ILE A 48 9.97 5.34 1.68
CA ILE A 48 9.68 5.23 0.24
C ILE A 48 8.17 5.10 0.01
N LYS A 49 7.49 4.25 0.78
CA LYS A 49 6.01 4.12 0.73
C LYS A 49 5.32 5.47 0.94
N LYS A 50 5.79 6.26 1.91
CA LYS A 50 5.25 7.60 2.19
C LYS A 50 5.47 8.55 1.01
N HIS A 51 6.70 8.64 0.50
CA HIS A 51 7.00 9.51 -0.65
C HIS A 51 6.17 9.18 -1.90
N ILE A 52 5.96 7.90 -2.20
CA ILE A 52 5.13 7.50 -3.35
C ILE A 52 3.68 7.93 -3.14
N LEU A 53 3.12 7.72 -1.95
CA LEU A 53 1.75 8.13 -1.63
C LEU A 53 1.59 9.66 -1.70
N ASP A 54 2.56 10.41 -1.17
CA ASP A 54 2.55 11.87 -1.22
C ASP A 54 2.59 12.36 -2.68
N PHE A 55 3.46 11.77 -3.51
CA PHE A 55 3.52 12.06 -4.94
C PHE A 55 2.19 11.75 -5.67
N GLU A 56 1.59 10.57 -5.45
CA GLU A 56 0.29 10.21 -6.05
C GLU A 56 -0.84 11.17 -5.61
N ASN A 57 -0.82 11.61 -4.35
CA ASN A 57 -1.77 12.59 -3.83
C ASN A 57 -1.58 13.97 -4.46
N GLU A 58 -0.34 14.39 -4.73
CA GLU A 58 -0.05 15.63 -5.45
C GLU A 58 -0.53 15.58 -6.90
N GLN A 59 -0.28 14.48 -7.62
CA GLN A 59 -0.78 14.32 -9.00
C GLN A 59 -2.32 14.37 -9.03
N SER A 60 -2.98 13.73 -8.06
CA SER A 60 -4.44 13.74 -7.96
C SER A 60 -5.03 15.14 -7.70
N ARG A 61 -4.24 16.04 -7.10
CA ARG A 61 -4.65 17.43 -6.80
C ARG A 61 -4.36 18.41 -7.94
N ASN A 62 -3.53 18.05 -8.92
CA ASN A 62 -3.16 18.94 -10.02
C ASN A 62 -3.70 18.39 -11.35
N PRO A 63 -4.93 18.76 -11.77
CA PRO A 63 -5.58 18.21 -12.95
C PRO A 63 -4.98 18.70 -14.30
N ILE A 64 -3.89 19.48 -14.25
CA ILE A 64 -3.26 20.13 -15.42
C ILE A 64 -1.86 19.51 -15.71
N ARG A 65 -1.52 18.41 -15.03
CA ARG A 65 -0.46 17.48 -15.45
C ARG A 65 -1.06 16.19 -15.97
#